data_AF-A0A914RZ00-F1
#
_entry.id   AF-A0A914RZ00-F1
#
_cell.length_a   1.000
_cell.length_b   1.000
_cell.length_c   1.000
_cell.angle_alpha   90.00
_cell.angle_beta   90.00
_cell.angle_gamma   90.00
#
_symmetry.space_group_name_H-M   'P 1'
#
loop_
_entity.id
_entity.type
_entity.pdbx_description
1 polymer ?
#
loop_
_entity_poly.entity_id
_entity_poly.type
_entity_poly.pdbx_seq_one_letter_code
_entity_poly.pdbx_strand_id
1 'polypeptide(L)'
;MGDDTSKAFQTLVRAGISEECATTKAALAVCFKKLIHARKDTRRVCSLINSFLHRLDNGERGCLTEATVEVIRKMAVDFPGDVGIFSPLFLNHIILEPGECCYYAAEELHAYLSGECVECVGCSNNTIRAACTPKYIDVDALCEVLNYRMGDPSYYLVPPMKLRGFEHVNEYAPDCKDFTLHEIKVPASDFLY
;
A
#
# COMPACT_ATOMS: atom_id res chain seq x y z
N MET A 1 -23.38 1.14 9.64
CA MET A 1 -23.16 1.71 8.28
C MET A 1 -22.06 1.00 7.49
N GLY A 2 -21.08 0.36 8.14
CA GLY A 2 -20.12 -0.53 7.47
C GLY A 2 -20.76 -1.85 7.03
N ASP A 3 -21.58 -2.46 7.90
CA ASP A 3 -22.20 -3.77 7.66
C ASP A 3 -22.87 -3.91 6.30
N ASP A 4 -23.74 -2.99 5.87
CA ASP A 4 -24.41 -3.15 4.56
C ASP A 4 -23.47 -3.01 3.36
N THR A 5 -22.35 -2.31 3.51
CA THR A 5 -21.40 -2.06 2.42
C THR A 5 -20.36 -3.16 2.31
N SER A 6 -19.87 -3.66 3.45
CA SER A 6 -18.91 -4.76 3.47
C SER A 6 -19.57 -6.13 3.39
N LYS A 7 -20.89 -6.26 3.63
CA LYS A 7 -21.62 -7.53 3.56
C LYS A 7 -21.36 -8.29 2.28
N ALA A 8 -21.50 -7.62 1.12
CA ALA A 8 -21.28 -8.27 -0.18
C ALA A 8 -19.85 -8.81 -0.30
N PHE A 9 -18.85 -8.00 0.04
CA PHE A 9 -17.45 -8.41 0.02
C PHE A 9 -17.19 -9.58 0.98
N GLN A 10 -17.66 -9.48 2.23
CA GLN A 10 -17.53 -10.53 3.24
C GLN A 10 -18.20 -11.84 2.80
N THR A 11 -19.39 -11.78 2.20
CA THR A 11 -20.10 -12.96 1.69
C THR A 11 -19.30 -13.62 0.57
N LEU A 12 -18.77 -12.86 -0.38
CA LEU A 12 -17.98 -13.39 -1.49
C LEU A 12 -16.69 -14.07 -1.01
N VAL A 13 -15.94 -13.40 -0.12
CA VAL A 13 -14.71 -13.94 0.47
C VAL A 13 -14.99 -15.20 1.29
N ARG A 14 -16.03 -15.20 2.12
CA ARG A 14 -16.43 -16.38 2.91
C ARG A 14 -16.91 -17.55 2.06
N ALA A 15 -17.47 -17.26 0.88
CA ALA A 15 -17.86 -18.28 -0.09
C ALA A 15 -16.68 -18.81 -0.91
N GLY A 16 -15.46 -18.33 -0.67
CA GLY A 16 -14.25 -18.75 -1.40
C GLY A 16 -14.25 -18.30 -2.86
N ILE A 17 -15.02 -17.26 -3.21
CA ILE A 17 -14.98 -16.68 -4.55
C ILE A 17 -13.63 -16.03 -4.75
N SER A 18 -12.99 -16.34 -5.88
CA SER A 18 -11.67 -15.83 -6.23
C SER A 18 -11.59 -14.30 -6.08
N GLU A 19 -10.48 -13.85 -5.51
CA GLU A 19 -10.10 -12.44 -5.42
C GLU A 19 -9.88 -11.80 -6.80
N GLU A 20 -9.52 -12.60 -7.80
CA GLU A 20 -9.38 -12.12 -9.18
C GLU A 20 -10.72 -11.94 -9.91
N CYS A 21 -11.83 -12.42 -9.32
CA CYS A 21 -13.15 -12.31 -9.91
C CYS A 21 -13.62 -10.84 -9.96
N ALA A 22 -14.17 -10.44 -11.11
CA ALA A 22 -14.73 -9.10 -11.31
C ALA A 22 -15.76 -8.71 -10.23
N THR A 23 -16.55 -9.66 -9.74
CA THR A 23 -17.55 -9.41 -8.68
C THR A 23 -16.90 -9.09 -7.33
N THR A 24 -15.82 -9.79 -6.97
CA THR A 24 -15.06 -9.52 -5.72
C THR A 24 -14.36 -8.17 -5.80
N LYS A 25 -13.73 -7.86 -6.94
CA LYS A 25 -13.12 -6.54 -7.21
C LYS A 25 -14.13 -5.40 -7.12
N ALA A 26 -15.32 -5.58 -7.72
CA ALA A 26 -16.39 -4.60 -7.63
C ALA A 26 -16.91 -4.39 -6.20
N ALA A 27 -17.01 -5.47 -5.41
CA ALA A 27 -17.40 -5.36 -4.01
C ALA A 27 -16.34 -4.63 -3.16
N LEU A 28 -15.05 -4.86 -3.41
CA LEU A 28 -13.96 -4.10 -2.79
C LEU A 28 -14.00 -2.63 -3.20
N ALA A 29 -14.24 -2.34 -4.49
CA ALA A 29 -14.35 -0.98 -5.00
C ALA A 29 -15.46 -0.19 -4.30
N VAL A 30 -16.61 -0.81 -4.05
CA VAL A 30 -17.71 -0.19 -3.29
C VAL A 30 -17.29 0.12 -1.86
N CYS A 31 -16.56 -0.78 -1.19
CA CYS A 31 -16.04 -0.56 0.16
C CYS A 31 -15.06 0.62 0.19
N PHE A 32 -14.09 0.62 -0.72
CA PHE A 32 -13.07 1.66 -0.83
C PHE A 32 -13.68 3.02 -1.18
N LYS A 33 -14.58 3.08 -2.16
CA LYS A 33 -15.28 4.32 -2.55
C LYS A 33 -16.06 4.91 -1.37
N LYS A 34 -16.74 4.07 -0.59
CA LYS A 34 -17.46 4.54 0.60
C LYS A 34 -16.51 5.06 1.68
N LEU A 35 -15.37 4.42 1.89
CA LEU A 35 -14.34 4.91 2.80
C LEU A 35 -13.87 6.30 2.36
N ILE A 36 -13.38 6.45 1.13
CA ILE A 36 -12.82 7.73 0.66
C ILE A 36 -13.88 8.85 0.68
N HIS A 37 -15.13 8.58 0.32
CA HIS A 37 -16.19 9.59 0.44
C HIS A 37 -16.51 10.01 1.87
N ALA A 38 -16.23 9.16 2.89
CA ALA A 38 -16.45 9.52 4.28
C ALA A 38 -15.61 10.73 4.72
N ARG A 39 -14.52 11.07 4.01
CA ARG A 39 -13.71 12.27 4.25
C ARG A 39 -14.50 13.59 4.24
N LYS A 40 -15.69 13.61 3.63
CA LYS A 40 -16.60 14.77 3.61
C LYS A 40 -17.19 15.06 5.00
N ASP A 41 -17.21 14.08 5.91
CA ASP A 41 -17.70 14.22 7.28
C ASP A 41 -16.54 14.04 8.27
N THR A 42 -15.71 15.07 8.40
CA THR A 42 -14.50 15.05 9.25
C THR A 42 -14.84 14.74 10.70
N ARG A 43 -15.96 15.24 11.24
CA ARG A 43 -16.37 14.96 12.63
C ARG A 43 -16.62 13.48 12.84
N ARG A 44 -17.34 12.85 11.91
CA ARG A 44 -17.57 11.40 11.95
C ARG A 44 -16.28 10.61 11.78
N VAL A 45 -15.42 11.00 10.84
CA VAL A 45 -14.12 10.34 10.61
C VAL A 45 -13.26 10.40 11.87
N CYS A 46 -13.12 11.57 12.51
CA CYS A 46 -12.40 11.69 13.78
C CYS A 46 -12.98 10.79 14.87
N SER A 47 -14.32 10.74 15.01
CA SER A 47 -14.97 9.85 15.99
C SER A 47 -14.68 8.38 15.72
N LEU A 48 -14.69 7.96 14.45
CA LEU A 48 -14.38 6.58 14.05
C LEU A 48 -12.90 6.25 14.29
N ILE A 49 -11.98 7.18 14.00
CA ILE A 49 -10.55 7.01 14.27
C ILE A 49 -10.32 6.83 15.77
N ASN A 50 -10.90 7.69 16.61
CA ASN A 50 -10.75 7.57 18.06
C ASN A 50 -11.29 6.23 18.59
N SER A 51 -12.45 5.80 18.10
CA SER A 51 -13.01 4.49 18.44
C SER A 51 -12.12 3.34 17.96
N PHE A 52 -11.55 3.46 16.75
CA PHE A 52 -10.65 2.45 16.20
C PHE A 52 -9.35 2.34 16.99
N LEU A 53 -8.69 3.46 17.29
CA LEU A 53 -7.48 3.48 18.12
C LEU A 53 -7.74 2.90 19.52
N HIS A 54 -8.85 3.28 20.16
CA HIS A 54 -9.24 2.71 21.46
C HIS A 54 -9.41 1.18 21.39
N ARG A 55 -9.97 0.64 20.31
CA ARG A 55 -10.07 -0.82 20.13
C ARG A 55 -8.69 -1.46 19.98
N LEU A 56 -7.79 -0.84 19.23
CA LEU A 56 -6.40 -1.30 19.12
C LEU A 56 -5.68 -1.26 20.48
N ASP A 57 -5.90 -0.21 21.30
CA ASP A 57 -5.37 -0.11 22.67
C ASP A 57 -5.84 -1.23 23.60
N ASN A 58 -7.06 -1.74 23.36
CA ASN A 58 -7.63 -2.86 24.12
C ASN A 58 -7.31 -4.23 23.50
N GLY A 59 -6.41 -4.30 22.51
CA GLY A 59 -5.97 -5.54 21.89
C GLY A 59 -6.90 -6.08 20.80
N GLU A 60 -7.95 -5.35 20.41
CA GLU A 60 -8.86 -5.75 19.33
C GLU A 60 -8.28 -5.42 17.94
N ARG A 61 -7.21 -6.12 17.53
CA ARG A 61 -6.51 -5.85 16.26
C ARG A 61 -6.80 -6.82 15.10
N GLY A 62 -7.55 -7.89 15.34
CA GLY A 62 -7.87 -8.88 14.31
C GLY A 62 -6.60 -9.51 13.70
N CYS A 63 -6.45 -9.42 12.38
CA CYS A 63 -5.28 -9.92 11.64
C CYS A 63 -4.13 -8.91 11.53
N LEU A 64 -4.28 -7.68 12.03
CA LEU A 64 -3.23 -6.66 11.93
C LEU A 64 -2.03 -7.07 12.78
N THR A 65 -0.82 -6.95 12.21
CA THR A 65 0.43 -7.14 12.95
C THR A 65 0.71 -5.95 13.89
N GLU A 66 1.54 -6.15 14.91
CA GLU A 66 1.94 -5.05 15.81
C GLU A 66 2.58 -3.88 15.04
N ALA A 67 3.48 -4.18 14.10
CA ALA A 67 4.09 -3.17 13.24
C ALA A 67 3.05 -2.37 12.43
N THR A 68 1.97 -3.01 11.96
CA THR A 68 0.88 -2.32 11.26
C THR A 68 0.07 -1.44 12.20
N VAL A 69 -0.13 -1.87 13.45
CA VAL A 69 -0.78 -1.06 14.48
C VAL A 69 0.05 0.18 14.81
N GLU A 70 1.38 0.07 14.90
CA GLU A 70 2.28 1.20 15.09
C GLU A 70 2.20 2.21 13.94
N VAL A 71 2.15 1.73 12.69
CA VAL A 71 1.90 2.57 11.51
C VAL A 71 0.59 3.33 11.62
N ILE A 72 -0.51 2.66 11.98
CA ILE A 72 -1.83 3.31 12.15
C ILE A 72 -1.76 4.41 13.21
N ARG A 73 -1.09 4.16 14.34
CA ARG A 73 -0.91 5.15 15.41
C ARG A 73 -0.10 6.35 14.91
N LYS A 74 1.01 6.10 14.22
CA LYS A 74 1.85 7.14 13.65
C LYS A 74 1.06 7.99 12.65
N MET A 75 0.32 7.37 11.75
CA MET A 75 -0.55 8.06 10.78
C MET A 75 -1.60 8.93 11.48
N ALA A 76 -2.16 8.47 12.60
CA ALA A 76 -3.13 9.26 13.37
C ALA A 76 -2.52 10.51 14.03
N VAL A 77 -1.23 10.48 14.36
CA VAL A 77 -0.47 11.63 14.86
C VAL A 77 -0.08 12.57 13.72
N ASP A 78 0.46 12.02 12.63
CA ASP A 78 0.95 12.80 11.49
C ASP A 78 -0.19 13.45 10.68
N PHE A 79 -1.33 12.76 10.56
CA PHE A 79 -2.50 13.19 9.79
C PHE A 79 -3.80 13.12 10.61
N PRO A 80 -3.94 13.93 11.68
CA PRO A 80 -5.09 13.84 12.57
C PRO A 80 -6.42 14.02 11.83
N GLY A 81 -7.32 13.04 11.96
CA GLY A 81 -8.65 13.08 11.34
C GLY A 81 -8.68 12.73 9.85
N ASP A 82 -7.57 12.29 9.26
CA ASP A 82 -7.53 11.87 7.86
C ASP A 82 -8.10 10.46 7.66
N VAL A 83 -8.91 10.28 6.61
CA VAL A 83 -9.53 8.99 6.30
C VAL A 83 -8.51 7.90 5.95
N GLY A 84 -7.30 8.29 5.54
CA GLY A 84 -6.20 7.39 5.21
C GLY A 84 -5.72 6.55 6.38
N ILE A 85 -6.04 6.92 7.63
CA ILE A 85 -5.70 6.10 8.82
C ILE A 85 -6.32 4.68 8.75
N PHE A 86 -7.39 4.51 7.97
CA PHE A 86 -8.00 3.19 7.73
C PHE A 86 -7.36 2.43 6.55
N SER A 87 -6.43 3.02 5.80
CA SER A 87 -5.83 2.39 4.61
C SER A 87 -5.10 1.06 4.91
N PRO A 88 -4.45 0.84 6.08
CA PRO A 88 -3.83 -0.45 6.38
C PRO A 88 -4.84 -1.59 6.58
N LEU A 89 -6.15 -1.30 6.59
CA LEU A 89 -7.21 -2.33 6.52
C LEU A 89 -7.48 -2.82 5.08
N PHE A 90 -6.97 -2.11 4.08
CA PHE A 90 -7.19 -2.36 2.65
C PHE A 90 -5.90 -2.70 1.89
N LEU A 91 -4.75 -2.24 2.40
CA LEU A 91 -3.45 -2.35 1.73
C LEU A 91 -2.51 -3.25 2.50
N ASN A 92 -1.64 -3.93 1.75
CA ASN A 92 -0.53 -4.68 2.31
C ASN A 92 0.47 -3.73 2.99
N HIS A 93 0.88 -4.05 4.21
CA HIS A 93 1.99 -3.38 4.89
C HIS A 93 3.27 -4.18 4.64
N ILE A 94 4.13 -3.67 3.75
CA ILE A 94 5.40 -4.30 3.35
C ILE A 94 6.54 -3.56 4.05
N ILE A 95 7.40 -4.31 4.74
CA ILE A 95 8.64 -3.82 5.33
C ILE A 95 9.78 -4.43 4.52
N LEU A 96 10.63 -3.57 3.95
CA LEU A 96 11.78 -3.99 3.16
C LEU A 96 13.06 -3.87 3.98
N GLU A 97 13.87 -4.92 3.97
CA GLU A 97 15.23 -4.91 4.51
C GLU A 97 16.21 -4.24 3.52
N PRO A 98 17.37 -3.76 3.99
CA PRO A 98 18.39 -3.19 3.11
C PRO A 98 18.80 -4.14 1.97
N GLY A 99 18.60 -3.69 0.73
CA GLY A 99 18.85 -4.49 -0.48
C GLY A 99 17.63 -5.26 -0.99
N GLU A 100 16.49 -5.22 -0.30
CA GLU A 100 15.23 -5.69 -0.88
C GLU A 100 14.62 -4.61 -1.79
N CYS A 101 13.90 -5.08 -2.80
CA CYS A 101 13.26 -4.23 -3.79
C CYS A 101 11.79 -4.64 -3.95
N CYS A 102 10.93 -3.65 -4.18
CA CYS A 102 9.56 -3.89 -4.59
C CYS A 102 9.21 -3.10 -5.85
N TYR A 103 8.26 -3.62 -6.60
CA TYR A 103 7.70 -2.98 -7.79
C TYR A 103 6.18 -3.08 -7.76
N TYR A 104 5.53 -1.97 -8.07
CA TYR A 104 4.09 -1.88 -8.26
C TYR A 104 3.80 -1.17 -9.58
N ALA A 105 2.76 -1.62 -10.26
CA ALA A 105 2.40 -1.14 -11.58
C ALA A 105 1.53 0.13 -11.49
N ALA A 106 1.13 0.65 -12.65
CA ALA A 106 0.07 1.65 -12.70
C ALA A 106 -1.23 1.12 -12.07
N GLU A 107 -2.12 2.02 -11.65
CA GLU A 107 -3.46 1.68 -11.14
C GLU A 107 -3.48 0.96 -9.78
N GLU A 108 -2.33 0.91 -9.08
CA GLU A 108 -2.20 0.34 -7.75
C GLU A 108 -1.96 1.44 -6.69
N LEU A 109 -2.73 1.36 -5.60
CA LEU A 109 -2.60 2.31 -4.49
C LEU A 109 -1.45 1.93 -3.57
N HIS A 110 -0.55 2.88 -3.31
CA HIS A 110 0.61 2.68 -2.45
C HIS A 110 0.97 3.97 -1.69
N ALA A 111 1.76 3.83 -0.63
CA ALA A 111 2.31 4.95 0.12
C ALA A 111 3.64 4.53 0.78
N TYR A 112 4.62 5.43 0.76
CA TYR A 112 5.83 5.28 1.56
C TYR A 112 5.61 5.85 2.96
N LEU A 113 5.93 5.06 3.97
CA LEU A 113 5.62 5.37 5.38
C LEU A 113 6.84 5.88 6.16
N SER A 114 8.00 5.25 5.95
CA SER A 114 9.26 5.60 6.62
C SER A 114 10.45 4.89 5.96
N GLY A 115 11.66 5.41 6.21
CA GLY A 115 12.92 4.80 5.76
C GLY A 115 13.58 5.57 4.62
N GLU A 116 14.69 5.01 4.13
CA GLU A 116 15.45 5.52 3.00
C GLU A 116 15.45 4.48 1.89
N CYS A 117 15.19 4.91 0.65
CA CYS A 117 15.18 4.01 -0.50
C CYS A 117 15.66 4.73 -1.76
N VAL A 118 16.09 3.93 -2.73
CA VAL A 118 16.29 4.38 -4.11
C VAL A 118 14.98 4.14 -4.85
N GLU A 119 14.44 5.19 -5.45
CA GLU A 119 13.21 5.12 -6.24
C GLU A 119 13.55 5.24 -7.74
N CYS A 120 13.02 4.31 -8.54
CA CYS A 120 13.04 4.39 -10.00
C CYS A 120 11.60 4.45 -10.49
N VAL A 121 11.29 5.51 -11.25
CA VAL A 121 9.96 5.73 -11.83
C VAL A 121 10.07 5.90 -13.33
N GLY A 122 9.03 5.48 -14.06
CA GLY A 122 8.89 5.83 -15.47
C GLY A 122 8.82 7.36 -15.64
N CYS A 123 9.01 7.85 -16.86
CA CYS A 123 8.98 9.28 -17.16
C CYS A 123 7.55 9.87 -17.15
N SER A 124 6.88 9.81 -16.00
CA SER A 124 5.54 10.33 -15.76
C SER A 124 5.50 11.00 -14.38
N ASN A 125 4.83 12.14 -14.29
CA ASN A 125 4.58 12.85 -13.03
C ASN A 125 3.08 12.85 -12.66
N ASN A 126 2.28 11.99 -13.30
CA ASN A 126 0.86 11.88 -13.01
C ASN A 126 0.66 11.21 -11.65
N THR A 127 0.01 11.91 -10.72
CA THR A 127 -0.30 11.38 -9.40
C THR A 127 -1.74 11.71 -9.02
N ILE A 128 -2.54 10.67 -8.84
CA ILE A 128 -3.85 10.75 -8.18
C ILE A 128 -3.66 10.38 -6.71
N ARG A 129 -4.10 11.24 -5.80
CA ARG A 129 -3.93 11.05 -4.36
C ARG A 129 -5.17 10.44 -3.75
N ALA A 130 -5.02 9.61 -2.71
CA ALA A 130 -6.15 9.00 -2.02
C ALA A 130 -6.44 9.62 -0.64
N ALA A 131 -5.41 9.91 0.15
CA ALA A 131 -5.51 10.34 1.54
C ALA A 131 -4.17 10.89 2.06
N CYS A 132 -4.10 11.22 3.36
CA CYS A 132 -2.88 11.66 4.05
C CYS A 132 -2.19 12.84 3.35
N THR A 133 -2.97 13.80 2.91
CA THR A 133 -2.47 14.94 2.15
C THR A 133 -3.35 16.17 2.31
N PRO A 134 -2.77 17.38 2.40
CA PRO A 134 -3.55 18.62 2.32
C PRO A 134 -3.91 18.99 0.87
N LYS A 135 -3.34 18.30 -0.13
CA LYS A 135 -3.54 18.60 -1.55
C LYS A 135 -4.91 18.11 -2.04
N TYR A 136 -5.31 18.59 -3.21
CA TYR A 136 -6.54 18.14 -3.88
C TYR A 136 -6.52 16.63 -4.14
N ILE A 137 -7.71 16.02 -4.00
CA ILE A 137 -7.98 14.60 -4.20
C ILE A 137 -9.18 14.49 -5.14
N ASP A 138 -8.95 13.95 -6.33
CA ASP A 138 -10.01 13.59 -7.28
C ASP A 138 -10.51 12.19 -6.96
N VAL A 139 -11.61 12.12 -6.20
CA VAL A 139 -12.15 10.84 -5.70
C VAL A 139 -12.74 10.01 -6.84
N ASP A 140 -13.38 10.66 -7.81
CA ASP A 140 -14.04 9.96 -8.90
C ASP A 140 -13.02 9.37 -9.85
N ALA A 141 -12.00 10.15 -10.25
CA ALA A 141 -10.88 9.63 -11.05
C ALA A 141 -10.13 8.53 -10.30
N LEU A 142 -9.85 8.69 -8.99
CA LEU A 142 -9.21 7.66 -8.17
C LEU A 142 -9.98 6.33 -8.20
N CYS A 143 -11.30 6.37 -7.96
CA CYS A 143 -12.10 5.15 -7.92
C CYS A 143 -12.27 4.51 -9.31
N GLU A 144 -12.14 5.29 -10.37
CA GLU A 144 -12.23 4.80 -11.75
C GLU A 144 -10.94 4.09 -12.19
N VAL A 145 -9.77 4.64 -11.84
CA VAL A 145 -8.48 4.11 -12.32
C VAL A 145 -7.97 2.91 -11.52
N LEU A 146 -8.39 2.71 -10.27
CA LEU A 146 -7.85 1.63 -9.45
C LEU A 146 -8.24 0.25 -10.00
N ASN A 147 -7.26 -0.65 -10.11
CA ASN A 147 -7.50 -2.00 -10.65
C ASN A 147 -8.12 -2.98 -9.63
N TYR A 148 -8.14 -2.60 -8.34
CA TYR A 148 -8.66 -3.39 -7.22
C TYR A 148 -8.13 -4.83 -7.15
N ARG A 149 -6.91 -5.08 -7.62
CA ARG A 149 -6.27 -6.37 -7.46
C ARG A 149 -5.99 -6.62 -5.98
N MET A 150 -6.42 -7.79 -5.51
CA MET A 150 -6.09 -8.31 -4.20
C MET A 150 -5.06 -9.41 -4.40
N GLY A 151 -4.03 -9.44 -3.57
CA GLY A 151 -2.97 -10.42 -3.72
C GLY A 151 -1.97 -10.38 -2.58
N ASP A 152 -1.18 -11.45 -2.53
CA ASP A 152 -0.14 -11.63 -1.52
C ASP A 152 0.95 -10.55 -1.68
N PRO A 153 1.43 -9.96 -0.57
CA PRO A 153 2.50 -8.96 -0.61
C PRO A 153 3.76 -9.41 -1.35
N SER A 154 4.08 -10.71 -1.35
CA SER A 154 5.25 -11.27 -2.03
C SER A 154 5.23 -11.06 -3.55
N TYR A 155 4.05 -10.86 -4.15
CA TYR A 155 3.93 -10.51 -5.57
C TYR A 155 4.75 -9.25 -5.91
N TYR A 156 4.81 -8.30 -4.99
CA TYR A 156 5.45 -7.01 -5.21
C TYR A 156 6.97 -7.08 -5.08
N LEU A 157 7.54 -8.16 -4.54
CA LEU A 157 8.97 -8.28 -4.32
C LEU A 157 9.70 -8.57 -5.64
N VAL A 158 10.77 -7.82 -5.88
CA VAL A 158 11.68 -8.03 -7.01
C VAL A 158 12.97 -8.62 -6.47
N PRO A 159 13.14 -9.95 -6.55
CA PRO A 159 14.34 -10.59 -6.00
C PRO A 159 15.58 -10.18 -6.83
N PRO A 160 16.73 -9.95 -6.19
CA PRO A 160 17.97 -9.69 -6.90
C PRO A 160 18.44 -10.94 -7.66
N MET A 161 18.87 -10.74 -8.90
CA MET A 161 19.57 -11.77 -9.68
C MET A 161 21.01 -11.36 -9.92
N LYS A 162 21.95 -12.31 -9.87
CA LYS A 162 23.34 -12.01 -10.24
C LYS A 162 23.44 -11.77 -11.75
N LEU A 163 24.00 -10.63 -12.14
CA LEU A 163 24.21 -10.32 -13.55
C LEU A 163 25.33 -11.22 -14.11
N ARG A 164 25.04 -11.95 -15.19
CA ARG A 164 25.97 -12.93 -15.75
C ARG A 164 27.27 -12.25 -16.20
N GLY A 165 28.41 -12.75 -15.71
CA GLY A 165 29.73 -12.20 -16.02
C GLY A 165 30.17 -11.05 -15.12
N PHE A 166 29.34 -10.62 -14.18
CA PHE A 166 29.62 -9.52 -13.25
C PHE A 166 29.35 -9.94 -11.80
N GLU A 167 30.36 -10.47 -11.11
CA GLU A 167 30.25 -11.04 -9.77
C GLU A 167 29.69 -10.06 -8.71
N HIS A 168 30.07 -8.80 -8.83
CA HIS A 168 29.71 -7.73 -7.88
C HIS A 168 28.41 -6.99 -8.23
N VAL A 169 27.68 -7.44 -9.25
CA VAL A 169 26.48 -6.76 -9.74
C VAL A 169 25.24 -7.61 -9.49
N ASN A 170 24.29 -7.04 -8.74
CA ASN A 170 22.94 -7.57 -8.61
C ASN A 170 22.01 -6.76 -9.52
N GLU A 171 21.14 -7.46 -10.23
CA GLU A 171 20.12 -6.90 -11.10
C GLU A 171 18.74 -7.08 -10.47
N TYR A 172 17.98 -5.98 -10.44
CA TYR A 172 16.55 -5.96 -10.11
C TYR A 172 15.81 -5.59 -11.39
N ALA A 173 15.11 -6.56 -11.97
CA ALA A 173 14.40 -6.45 -13.24
C ALA A 173 12.89 -6.62 -13.03
N PRO A 174 12.16 -5.55 -12.66
CA PRO A 174 10.70 -5.61 -12.59
C PRO A 174 10.09 -5.85 -13.98
N ASP A 175 8.84 -6.32 -14.02
CA ASP A 175 8.08 -6.49 -15.26
C ASP A 175 7.60 -5.12 -15.80
N CYS A 176 8.55 -4.29 -16.23
CA CYS A 176 8.31 -3.01 -16.88
C CYS A 176 9.29 -2.81 -18.05
N LYS A 177 8.98 -1.87 -18.95
CA LYS A 177 9.81 -1.59 -20.12
C LYS A 177 10.75 -0.41 -19.91
N ASP A 178 10.50 0.37 -18.88
CA ASP A 178 11.08 1.69 -18.68
C ASP A 178 12.47 1.62 -18.06
N PHE A 179 12.72 0.66 -17.16
CA PHE A 179 13.97 0.60 -16.42
C PHE A 179 14.31 -0.80 -15.89
N THR A 180 15.59 -0.96 -15.53
CA THR A 180 16.15 -2.05 -14.73
C THR A 180 17.17 -1.41 -13.79
N LEU A 181 17.30 -1.92 -12.57
CA LEU A 181 18.22 -1.37 -11.58
C LEU A 181 19.39 -2.34 -11.35
N HIS A 182 20.62 -1.83 -11.42
CA HIS A 182 21.83 -2.56 -11.06
C HIS A 182 22.43 -2.01 -9.77
N GLU A 183 22.61 -2.87 -8.79
CA GLU A 183 23.34 -2.60 -7.55
C GLU A 183 24.76 -3.16 -7.69
N ILE A 184 25.77 -2.30 -7.56
CA ILE A 184 27.19 -2.68 -7.63
C ILE A 184 27.77 -2.62 -6.22
N LYS A 185 28.16 -3.77 -5.66
CA LYS A 185 28.79 -3.86 -4.34
C LYS A 185 30.30 -3.96 -4.48
N VAL A 186 31.00 -2.86 -4.23
CA VAL A 186 32.47 -2.83 -4.22
C VAL A 186 32.98 -3.28 -2.85
N PRO A 187 33.88 -4.29 -2.78
CA PRO A 187 34.49 -4.71 -1.52
C PRO A 187 35.22 -3.58 -0.80
N ALA A 188 35.12 -3.53 0.52
CA ALA A 188 35.84 -2.54 1.33
C ALA A 188 37.37 -2.64 1.17
N SER A 189 37.90 -3.82 0.81
CA SER A 189 39.32 -4.06 0.57
C SER A 189 39.90 -3.30 -0.63
N ASP A 190 39.06 -2.81 -1.54
CA ASP A 190 39.49 -2.17 -2.78
C ASP A 190 39.63 -0.65 -2.62
N PHE A 191 39.24 -0.10 -1.46
CA PHE A 191 39.50 1.28 -1.07
C PHE A 191 40.85 1.36 -0.33
N LEU A 192 41.95 1.18 -1.07
CA LEU A 192 43.29 1.50 -0.59
C LEU A 192 43.53 3.01 -0.82
N TYR A 193 43.37 3.81 0.23
CA TYR A 193 43.97 5.14 0.34
C TYR A 193 45.32 5.07 1.04
#